data_AF-A0A961X194-F1
#
_entry.id   AF-A0A961X194-F1
#
_cell.length_a   1.000
_cell.length_b   1.000
_cell.length_c   1.000
_cell.angle_alpha   90.00
_cell.angle_beta   90.00
_cell.angle_gamma   90.00
#
_symmetry.space_group_name_H-M   'P 1'
#
loop_
_entity.id
_entity.type
_entity.pdbx_description
1 polymer ?
#
loop_
_entity_poly.entity_id
_entity_poly.type
_entity_poly.pdbx_seq_one_letter_code
_entity_poly.pdbx_strand_id
1 'polypeptide(L)'
;MNPRTPSMTERVARAIAAAMGEEDWRPFVTAARAAVTAMREPTPDMLEAALPDSPDWGYLPDDWRAMIDHVAGEKVFPAAFNS
;
A
#
# COMPACT_ATOMS: atom_id res chain seq x y z
N MET A 1 17.40 -11.03 15.52
CA MET A 1 16.09 -10.98 14.86
C MET A 1 16.09 -9.79 13.92
N ASN A 2 16.02 -10.00 12.60
CA ASN A 2 15.83 -8.89 11.67
C ASN A 2 14.42 -8.34 11.95
N PRO A 3 14.23 -7.05 12.31
CA PRO A 3 12.90 -6.50 12.39
C PRO A 3 12.27 -6.66 11.01
N ARG A 4 11.18 -7.42 10.91
CA ARG A 4 10.44 -7.52 9.64
C ARG A 4 10.01 -6.11 9.28
N THR A 5 10.46 -5.62 8.13
CA THR A 5 9.98 -4.35 7.59
C THR A 5 8.46 -4.41 7.51
N PRO A 6 7.73 -3.44 8.09
CA PRO A 6 6.27 -3.44 8.04
C PRO A 6 5.80 -3.38 6.59
N SER A 7 4.79 -4.17 6.25
CA SER A 7 4.18 -4.15 4.92
C SER A 7 3.61 -2.77 4.62
N MET A 8 3.41 -2.43 3.34
CA MET A 8 2.78 -1.15 3.01
C MET A 8 1.37 -1.07 3.61
N THR A 9 0.61 -2.17 3.60
CA THR A 9 -0.72 -2.23 4.23
C THR A 9 -0.64 -1.93 5.72
N GLU A 10 0.35 -2.48 6.44
CA GLU A 10 0.56 -2.15 7.86
C GLU A 10 0.92 -0.67 8.06
N ARG A 11 1.80 -0.13 7.21
CA ARG A 11 2.19 1.29 7.27
C ARG A 11 0.99 2.21 7.08
N VAL A 12 0.13 1.92 6.11
CA VAL A 12 -1.11 2.69 5.88
C VAL A 12 -2.09 2.52 7.05
N ALA A 13 -2.25 1.31 7.59
CA ALA A 13 -3.12 1.10 8.76
C ALA A 13 -2.65 1.90 9.98
N ARG A 14 -1.34 1.95 10.23
CA ARG A 14 -0.73 2.78 11.28
C ARG A 14 -0.95 4.27 11.02
N ALA A 15 -0.85 4.73 9.78
CA ALA A 15 -1.12 6.12 9.43
C ALA A 15 -2.59 6.50 9.66
N ILE A 16 -3.53 5.61 9.31
CA ILE A 16 -4.96 5.82 9.58
C ILE A 16 -5.22 5.88 11.08
N ALA A 17 -4.68 4.94 11.86
CA ALA A 17 -4.85 4.93 13.32
C ALA A 17 -4.34 6.23 13.96
N ALA A 18 -3.13 6.66 13.58
CA ALA A 18 -2.55 7.91 14.07
C ALA A 18 -3.43 9.13 13.72
N ALA A 19 -3.98 9.19 12.51
CA ALA A 19 -4.89 10.27 12.10
C ALA A 19 -6.22 10.27 12.87
N MET A 20 -6.66 9.10 13.34
CA MET A 20 -7.86 8.93 14.16
C MET A 20 -7.60 9.12 15.67
N GLY A 21 -6.35 9.32 16.08
CA GLY A 21 -5.97 9.40 17.50
C GLY A 21 -5.95 8.04 18.22
N GLU A 22 -5.86 6.95 17.47
CA GLU A 22 -5.88 5.57 17.96
C GLU A 22 -4.46 4.98 17.98
N GLU A 23 -4.11 4.28 19.07
CA GLU A 23 -2.82 3.57 19.17
C GLU A 23 -2.86 2.20 18.48
N ASP A 24 -4.03 1.53 18.49
CA ASP A 24 -4.19 0.23 17.85
C ASP A 24 -4.56 0.37 16.37
N TRP A 25 -3.63 -0.03 15.50
CA TRP A 25 -3.80 0.06 14.06
C TRP A 25 -4.54 -1.14 13.44
N ARG A 26 -4.65 -2.27 14.16
CA ARG A 26 -5.18 -3.53 13.62
C ARG A 26 -6.61 -3.42 13.05
N PRO A 27 -7.54 -2.66 13.65
CA PRO A 27 -8.89 -2.46 13.09
C PRO A 27 -8.88 -1.79 11.70
N PHE A 28 -7.84 -1.03 11.37
CA PHE A 28 -7.74 -0.26 10.13
C PHE A 28 -7.12 -1.04 8.96
N VAL A 29 -6.71 -2.30 9.15
CA VAL A 29 -6.07 -3.11 8.09
C VAL A 29 -6.95 -3.25 6.85
N THR A 30 -8.26 -3.44 7.02
CA THR A 30 -9.19 -3.56 5.90
C THR A 30 -9.28 -2.24 5.13
N ALA A 31 -9.39 -1.10 5.84
CA ALA A 31 -9.41 0.22 5.22
C ALA A 31 -8.08 0.53 4.52
N ALA A 32 -6.95 0.16 5.13
CA ALA A 32 -5.63 0.31 4.55
C ALA A 32 -5.47 -0.49 3.25
N ARG A 33 -5.96 -1.73 3.21
CA ARG A 33 -5.93 -2.55 1.99
C ARG A 33 -6.78 -1.92 0.89
N ALA A 34 -7.97 -1.43 1.22
CA ALA A 34 -8.82 -0.70 0.28
C ALA A 34 -8.12 0.56 -0.26
N ALA A 35 -7.45 1.33 0.60
CA ALA A 35 -6.70 2.51 0.19
C ALA A 35 -5.54 2.16 -0.76
N VAL A 36 -4.79 1.09 -0.47
CA VAL A 36 -3.74 0.59 -1.37
C VAL A 36 -4.32 0.17 -2.72
N THR A 37 -5.41 -0.62 -2.73
CA THR A 37 -6.06 -1.05 -3.97
C THR A 37 -6.65 0.12 -4.76
N ALA A 38 -7.10 1.20 -4.11
CA ALA A 38 -7.57 2.39 -4.80
C ALA A 38 -6.46 3.09 -5.62
N MET A 39 -5.19 2.90 -5.24
CA MET A 39 -4.04 3.40 -5.99
C MET A 39 -3.65 2.50 -7.17
N ARG A 40 -4.39 1.43 -7.45
CA ARG A 40 -4.07 0.47 -8.51
C ARG A 40 -4.01 1.10 -9.89
N GLU A 41 -4.85 2.10 -10.15
CA GLU A 41 -4.83 2.85 -11.40
C GLU A 41 -4.06 4.16 -11.17
N PRO A 42 -2.82 4.29 -11.69
CA PRO A 42 -2.03 5.51 -11.52
C PRO A 42 -2.62 6.65 -12.35
N THR A 43 -2.50 7.88 -11.85
CA THR A 43 -2.80 9.07 -12.63
C THR A 43 -1.66 9.40 -13.60
N PRO A 44 -1.91 10.15 -14.69
CA PRO A 44 -0.84 10.64 -15.56
C PRO A 44 0.28 11.38 -14.80
N ASP A 45 -0.08 12.25 -13.85
CA ASP A 45 0.91 12.99 -13.04
C ASP A 45 1.79 12.06 -12.21
N MET A 46 1.25 10.93 -11.72
CA MET A 46 2.03 9.92 -11.01
C MET A 46 2.99 9.18 -11.94
N LEU A 47 2.58 8.91 -13.18
CA LEU A 47 3.41 8.27 -14.20
C LEU A 47 4.52 9.20 -14.67
N GLU A 48 4.20 10.48 -14.90
CA GLU A 48 5.17 11.53 -15.25
C GLU A 48 6.17 11.75 -14.12
N ALA A 49 5.72 11.78 -12.86
CA ALA A 49 6.63 11.89 -11.71
C ALA A 49 7.55 10.66 -11.56
N ALA A 50 7.07 9.47 -11.92
CA ALA A 50 7.85 8.23 -11.84
C ALA A 50 8.85 8.06 -13.00
N LEU A 51 8.51 8.56 -14.20
CA LEU A 51 9.36 8.46 -15.38
C LEU A 51 9.24 9.72 -16.28
N PRO A 52 9.87 10.84 -15.87
CA PRO A 52 9.65 12.16 -16.49
C PRO A 52 10.21 12.29 -17.90
N ASP A 53 11.23 11.48 -18.24
CA ASP A 53 11.91 11.55 -19.53
C ASP A 53 11.34 10.58 -20.58
N SER A 54 10.26 9.85 -20.26
CA SER A 54 9.65 8.89 -21.17
C SER A 54 8.40 9.47 -21.84
N PRO A 55 8.32 9.47 -23.18
CA PRO A 55 7.23 10.11 -23.91
C PRO A 55 5.87 9.41 -23.75
N ASP A 56 5.84 8.12 -23.37
CA ASP A 56 4.61 7.32 -23.26
C ASP A 56 4.59 6.36 -22.07
N TRP A 57 5.55 6.48 -21.14
CA TRP A 57 5.73 5.64 -19.95
C TRP A 57 5.94 4.12 -20.21
N GLY A 58 5.93 3.66 -21.46
CA GLY A 58 6.09 2.25 -21.82
C GLY A 58 5.16 1.30 -21.02
N TYR A 59 5.75 0.31 -20.34
CA TYR A 59 5.03 -0.69 -19.53
C TYR A 59 4.71 -0.24 -18.10
N LEU A 60 5.09 1.00 -17.72
CA LEU A 60 4.97 1.48 -16.35
C LEU A 60 3.53 1.41 -15.78
N PRO A 61 2.45 1.68 -16.54
CA PRO A 61 1.09 1.50 -16.02
C PRO A 61 0.77 0.06 -15.62
N ASP A 62 1.26 -0.92 -16.37
CA ASP A 62 1.03 -2.34 -16.08
C ASP A 62 1.92 -2.83 -14.94
N ASP A 63 3.20 -2.40 -14.93
CA ASP A 63 4.12 -2.66 -13.81
C ASP A 63 3.60 -2.06 -12.50
N TRP A 64 3.01 -0.86 -12.56
CA TRP A 64 2.36 -0.22 -11.42
C TRP A 64 1.21 -1.06 -10.87
N ARG A 65 0.29 -1.49 -11.74
CA ARG A 65 -0.83 -2.37 -11.35
C ARG A 65 -0.31 -3.65 -10.70
N ALA A 66 0.70 -4.29 -11.28
CA ALA A 66 1.31 -5.50 -10.75
C ALA A 66 1.95 -5.26 -9.37
N MET A 67 2.64 -4.13 -9.18
CA MET A 67 3.21 -3.72 -7.90
C MET A 67 2.12 -3.52 -6.84
N ILE A 68 1.03 -2.81 -7.17
CA ILE A 68 -0.07 -2.60 -6.23
C ILE A 68 -0.78 -3.92 -5.91
N ASP A 69 -1.01 -4.79 -6.89
CA ASP A 69 -1.63 -6.10 -6.69
C ASP A 69 -0.75 -6.98 -5.78
N HIS A 70 0.58 -6.94 -5.94
CA HIS A 70 1.53 -7.61 -5.06
C HIS A 70 1.41 -7.10 -3.61
N VAL A 71 1.48 -5.78 -3.42
CA VAL A 71 1.40 -5.13 -2.10
C VAL A 71 0.06 -5.39 -1.43
N ALA A 72 -1.04 -5.32 -2.18
CA ALA A 72 -2.38 -5.59 -1.70
C ALA A 72 -2.60 -7.07 -1.36
N GLY A 73 -1.78 -7.98 -1.89
CA GLY A 73 -1.76 -9.40 -1.55
C GLY A 73 -0.92 -9.76 -0.32
N GLU A 74 -0.09 -8.84 0.18
CA GLU A 74 0.81 -9.11 1.31
C GLU A 74 0.05 -9.51 2.58
N LYS A 75 0.63 -10.47 3.31
CA LYS A 75 0.16 -10.85 4.64
C LYS A 75 0.56 -9.78 5.64
N VAL A 76 -0.42 -9.24 6.36
CA VAL A 76 -0.20 -8.32 7.48
C VAL A 76 -0.05 -9.15 8.74
N PHE A 77 1.10 -9.03 9.42
CA PHE A 77 1.36 -9.68 10.71
C PHE A 77 1.34 -8.61 11.83
N PRO A 78 0.89 -8.96 13.04
CA PRO A 78 0.48 -10.28 13.48
C PRO A 78 -0.97 -10.55 13.04
N ALA A 79 -1.21 -11.70 12.41
CA ALA A 79 -2.57 -12.20 12.30
C ALA A 79 -3.22 -12.07 13.68
N ALA A 80 -4.41 -11.47 13.74
CA ALA A 80 -5.14 -11.33 14.99
C ALA A 80 -5.05 -12.66 15.75
N PHE A 81 -4.58 -12.60 17.00
CA PHE A 81 -4.74 -13.71 17.92
C PHE A 81 -6.24 -13.99 17.96
N ASN A 82 -6.67 -15.06 17.30
CA ASN A 82 -7.98 -15.63 17.54
C ASN A 82 -7.80 -16.71 18.60
N SER A 83 -8.36 -16.36 19.76
CA SER A 83 -8.87 -17.17 20.87
C SER A 83 -9.53 -18.47 20.46
#